data_AF-A0A924YGD3-F1
#
_entry.id   AF-A0A924YGD3-F1
#
_cell.length_a   1.000
_cell.length_b   1.000
_cell.length_c   1.000
_cell.angle_alpha   90.00
_cell.angle_beta   90.00
_cell.angle_gamma   90.00
#
_symmetry.space_group_name_H-M   'P 1'
#
loop_
_entity.id
_entity.type
_entity.pdbx_description
1 polymer ?
#
loop_
_entity_poly.entity_id
_entity_poly.type
_entity_poly.pdbx_seq_one_letter_code
_entity_poly.pdbx_strand_id
1 'polypeptide(L)'
;MARRNLIVKVSNWPPIVRPQSGLNSADVVYEYEVEGGVTRFAAIFRNNAPPHVGPVRSARLLDLELVVMYQALLGYSGTSEPIQQLILAAPWRIQAISPFMGDNCEEAGFCRFPRGGLAFEH
;
A
#
# COMPACT_ATOMS: atom_id res chain seq x y z
N MET A 1 -17.56 17.78 -0.82
CA MET A 1 -16.10 17.65 -1.02
C MET A 1 -15.81 16.26 -1.58
N ALA A 2 -15.09 16.13 -2.68
CA ALA A 2 -14.79 14.84 -3.31
C ALA A 2 -13.53 14.23 -2.68
N ARG A 3 -13.68 13.13 -1.94
CA ARG A 3 -12.55 12.36 -1.38
C ARG A 3 -11.98 11.44 -2.46
N ARG A 4 -10.65 11.45 -2.63
CA ARG A 4 -9.95 10.51 -3.52
C ARG A 4 -9.90 9.12 -2.91
N ASN A 5 -9.88 8.11 -3.78
CA ASN A 5 -9.61 6.74 -3.39
C ASN A 5 -8.17 6.62 -2.86
N LEU A 6 -7.96 5.78 -1.86
CA LEU A 6 -6.65 5.41 -1.35
C LEU A 6 -6.47 3.90 -1.54
N ILE A 7 -5.47 3.51 -2.30
CA ILE A 7 -5.04 2.12 -2.43
C ILE A 7 -3.86 1.93 -1.48
N VAL A 8 -3.91 0.90 -0.63
CA VAL A 8 -2.78 0.50 0.20
C VAL A 8 -2.38 -0.93 -0.11
N LYS A 9 -1.09 -1.16 -0.37
CA LYS A 9 -0.55 -2.51 -0.45
C LYS A 9 -0.45 -3.14 0.91
N VAL A 10 -1.10 -4.29 1.08
CA VAL A 10 -1.09 -5.05 2.34
C VAL A 10 -0.55 -6.46 2.09
N SER A 11 0.25 -6.96 3.04
CA SER A 11 0.78 -8.32 3.01
C SER A 11 -0.30 -9.37 3.26
N ASN A 12 -0.18 -10.51 2.57
CA ASN A 12 -0.91 -11.73 2.94
C ASN A 12 0.01 -12.91 3.33
N TRP A 13 1.33 -12.70 3.26
CA TRP A 13 2.36 -13.70 3.56
C TRP A 13 3.58 -13.07 4.26
N PRO A 14 4.36 -13.81 5.07
CA PRO A 14 4.10 -15.16 5.61
C PRO A 14 2.87 -15.22 6.54
N PRO A 15 2.37 -16.40 6.94
CA PRO A 15 1.14 -16.51 7.74
C PRO A 15 1.13 -15.66 9.03
N ILE A 16 2.31 -15.39 9.60
CA ILE A 16 2.50 -14.53 10.77
C ILE A 16 2.05 -13.07 10.57
N VAL A 17 1.91 -12.60 9.32
CA VAL A 17 1.42 -11.23 9.03
C VAL A 17 -0.09 -11.10 9.25
N ARG A 18 -0.77 -12.21 9.55
CA ARG A 18 -2.22 -12.27 9.79
C ARG A 18 -2.50 -12.24 11.30
N PRO A 19 -3.62 -11.64 11.72
CA PRO A 19 -4.59 -10.90 10.89
C PRO A 19 -4.06 -9.53 10.45
N GLN A 20 -4.52 -9.07 9.29
CA GLN A 20 -4.24 -7.72 8.79
C GLN A 20 -5.00 -6.67 9.60
N SER A 21 -4.40 -5.50 9.79
CA SER A 21 -5.05 -4.33 10.38
C SER A 21 -5.83 -3.58 9.31
N GLY A 22 -7.07 -3.19 9.61
CA GLY A 22 -7.87 -2.27 8.81
C GLY A 22 -8.41 -2.82 7.48
N LEU A 23 -8.07 -4.05 7.10
CA LEU A 23 -8.51 -4.64 5.83
C LEU A 23 -10.04 -4.77 5.75
N ASN A 24 -10.70 -4.99 6.88
CA ASN A 24 -12.15 -5.13 7.00
C ASN A 24 -12.93 -3.83 6.74
N SER A 25 -12.27 -2.66 6.74
CA SER A 25 -12.92 -1.39 6.40
C SER A 25 -12.69 -0.97 4.96
N ALA A 26 -11.97 -1.76 4.17
CA ALA A 26 -11.78 -1.49 2.74
C ALA A 26 -13.10 -1.65 1.99
N ASP A 27 -13.37 -0.74 1.06
CA ASP A 27 -14.55 -0.80 0.20
C ASP A 27 -14.39 -1.89 -0.87
N VAL A 28 -13.15 -2.10 -1.35
CA VAL A 28 -12.77 -3.16 -2.29
C VAL A 28 -11.42 -3.74 -1.89
N VAL A 29 -11.26 -5.05 -2.00
CA VAL A 29 -9.98 -5.74 -1.81
C VAL A 29 -9.69 -6.61 -3.03
N TYR A 30 -8.56 -6.37 -3.69
CA TYR A 30 -8.01 -7.30 -4.67
C TYR A 30 -6.95 -8.17 -4.02
N GLU A 31 -7.05 -9.48 -4.20
CA GLU A 31 -5.95 -10.42 -3.96
C GLU A 31 -5.37 -10.84 -5.31
N TYR A 32 -4.05 -10.79 -5.43
CA TYR A 32 -3.36 -11.31 -6.61
C TYR A 32 -2.00 -11.89 -6.22
N GLU A 33 -1.57 -12.85 -7.02
CA GLU A 33 -0.24 -13.43 -6.90
C GLU A 33 0.82 -12.39 -7.25
N VAL A 34 1.89 -12.34 -6.44
CA VAL A 34 3.06 -11.53 -6.74
C VAL A 34 4.18 -12.40 -7.29
N GLU A 35 4.62 -13.41 -6.54
CA GLU A 35 5.77 -14.25 -6.86
C GLU A 35 5.62 -15.62 -6.16
N GLY A 36 5.83 -16.73 -6.89
CA GLY A 36 6.00 -18.06 -6.31
C GLY A 36 4.81 -18.57 -5.47
N GLY A 37 3.57 -18.29 -5.89
CA GLY A 37 2.36 -18.66 -5.16
C GLY A 37 2.05 -17.78 -3.94
N VAL A 38 2.86 -16.75 -3.68
CA VAL A 38 2.60 -15.76 -2.63
C VAL A 38 1.66 -14.68 -3.16
N THR A 39 0.62 -14.36 -2.39
CA THR A 39 -0.33 -13.30 -2.72
C THR A 39 -0.15 -12.05 -1.84
N ARG A 40 -0.65 -10.92 -2.33
CA ARG A 40 -0.78 -9.66 -1.57
C ARG A 40 -2.11 -8.99 -1.87
N PHE A 41 -2.56 -8.13 -0.96
CA PHE A 41 -3.82 -7.40 -1.11
C PHE A 41 -3.61 -5.96 -1.57
N ALA A 42 -4.39 -5.49 -2.54
CA ALA A 42 -4.58 -4.05 -2.78
C ALA A 42 -5.93 -3.66 -2.17
N ALA A 43 -5.87 -2.96 -1.04
CA ALA A 43 -7.04 -2.53 -0.29
C ALA A 43 -7.41 -1.11 -0.69
N ILE A 44 -8.64 -0.90 -1.15
CA ILE A 44 -9.14 0.38 -1.64
C ILE A 44 -10.08 0.99 -0.61
N PHE A 45 -9.76 2.20 -0.15
CA PHE A 45 -10.53 2.95 0.83
C PHE A 45 -11.04 4.25 0.19
N ARG A 46 -12.34 4.47 0.27
CA ARG A 46 -13.03 5.69 -0.17
C ARG A 46 -13.90 6.25 0.94
N ASN A 47 -14.75 5.42 1.53
CA ASN A 47 -15.72 5.89 2.53
C ASN A 47 -15.17 5.78 3.94
N ASN A 48 -14.58 4.64 4.30
CA ASN A 48 -14.14 4.34 5.67
C ASN A 48 -12.67 3.94 5.72
N ALA A 49 -11.75 4.91 5.76
CA ALA A 49 -10.34 4.60 6.01
C ALA A 49 -10.14 4.35 7.51
N PRO A 50 -9.47 3.25 7.89
CA PRO A 50 -9.18 2.94 9.28
C PRO A 50 -8.06 3.86 9.80
N PRO A 51 -7.90 4.00 11.14
CA PRO A 51 -6.76 4.72 11.70
C PRO A 51 -5.42 4.02 11.40
N HIS A 52 -5.44 2.70 11.18
CA HIS A 52 -4.26 1.90 10.90
C HIS A 52 -4.57 0.83 9.84
N VAL A 53 -3.65 0.64 8.88
CA VAL A 53 -3.73 -0.39 7.85
C VAL A 53 -2.37 -1.07 7.68
N GLY A 54 -2.35 -2.39 7.52
CA GLY A 54 -1.13 -3.13 7.26
C GLY A 54 -1.19 -4.62 7.59
N PRO A 55 -0.05 -5.34 7.54
CA PRO A 55 1.29 -4.82 7.26
C PRO A 55 1.45 -4.32 5.84
N VAL A 56 2.00 -3.11 5.66
CA VAL A 56 2.18 -2.52 4.33
C VAL A 56 3.27 -3.25 3.56
N ARG A 57 3.12 -3.39 2.24
CA ARG A 57 4.11 -4.08 1.39
C ARG A 57 4.41 -3.37 0.09
N SER A 58 5.35 -3.96 -0.63
CA SER A 58 5.87 -3.39 -1.86
C SER A 58 4.87 -3.42 -3.00
N ALA A 59 4.85 -2.32 -3.77
CA ALA A 59 4.06 -2.20 -4.98
C ALA A 59 4.52 -3.19 -6.06
N ARG A 60 3.61 -3.52 -6.97
CA ARG A 60 3.79 -4.39 -8.14
C ARG A 60 3.10 -3.76 -9.35
N LEU A 61 3.38 -4.31 -10.53
CA LEU A 61 2.89 -3.77 -11.80
C LEU A 61 1.37 -3.56 -11.81
N LEU A 62 0.60 -4.50 -11.26
CA LEU A 62 -0.85 -4.41 -11.21
C LEU A 62 -1.35 -3.18 -10.43
N ASP A 63 -0.61 -2.71 -9.42
CA ASP A 63 -1.01 -1.54 -8.63
C ASP A 63 -1.05 -0.27 -9.47
N LEU A 64 -0.17 -0.15 -10.47
CA LEU A 64 -0.11 1.01 -11.36
C LEU A 64 -1.40 1.12 -12.20
N GLU A 65 -1.92 -0.02 -12.64
CA GLU A 65 -3.19 -0.09 -13.38
C GLU A 65 -4.37 0.24 -12.48
N LEU A 66 -4.39 -0.27 -11.24
CA LEU A 66 -5.44 0.03 -10.27
C LEU A 66 -5.46 1.53 -9.91
N VAL A 67 -4.30 2.16 -9.78
CA VAL A 67 -4.21 3.61 -9.52
C VAL A 67 -4.89 4.42 -10.61
N VAL A 68 -4.66 4.08 -11.88
CA VAL A 68 -5.29 4.76 -13.01
C VAL A 68 -6.79 4.50 -13.04
N MET A 69 -7.20 3.23 -12.89
CA MET A 69 -8.60 2.80 -12.92
C MET A 69 -9.44 3.49 -11.83
N TYR A 70 -8.89 3.63 -10.62
CA TYR A 70 -9.59 4.20 -9.48
C TYR A 70 -9.25 5.68 -9.24
N GLN A 71 -8.38 6.29 -10.05
CA GLN A 71 -7.87 7.66 -9.84
C GLN A 71 -7.41 7.87 -8.37
N ALA A 72 -6.61 6.94 -7.87
CA ALA A 72 -6.33 6.78 -6.45
C ALA A 72 -4.95 7.28 -6.03
N LEU A 73 -4.81 7.62 -4.75
CA LEU A 73 -3.51 7.67 -4.08
C LEU A 73 -3.00 6.24 -3.86
N LEU A 74 -1.67 6.04 -3.87
CA LEU A 74 -1.06 4.73 -3.67
C LEU A 74 -0.11 4.73 -2.47
N GLY A 75 -0.48 4.04 -1.39
CA GLY A 75 0.36 3.78 -0.22
C GLY A 75 1.07 2.43 -0.30
N TYR A 76 2.41 2.44 -0.25
CA TYR A 76 3.20 1.20 -0.34
C TYR A 76 4.57 1.33 0.34
N SER A 77 5.18 0.19 0.68
CA SER A 77 6.53 0.12 1.26
C SER A 77 7.48 -0.66 0.37
N GLY A 78 8.28 0.07 -0.42
CA GLY A 78 9.28 -0.50 -1.33
C GLY A 78 8.71 -1.02 -2.63
N THR A 79 9.59 -1.36 -3.55
CA THR A 79 9.24 -1.91 -4.85
C THR A 79 10.51 -2.47 -5.51
N SER A 80 10.40 -3.15 -6.64
CA SER A 80 11.58 -3.45 -7.46
C SER A 80 11.97 -2.23 -8.28
N GLU A 81 13.25 -2.09 -8.62
CA GLU A 81 13.78 -0.97 -9.40
C GLU A 81 12.98 -0.69 -10.68
N PRO A 82 12.60 -1.69 -11.51
CA PRO A 82 11.82 -1.42 -12.72
C PRO A 82 10.45 -0.80 -12.43
N ILE A 83 9.79 -1.25 -11.36
CA ILE A 83 8.48 -0.71 -10.97
C ILE A 83 8.64 0.69 -10.38
N GLN A 84 9.73 0.96 -9.65
CA GLN A 84 10.03 2.31 -9.18
C GLN A 84 10.15 3.31 -10.33
N GLN A 85 10.88 2.94 -11.38
CA GLN A 85 11.05 3.78 -12.57
C GLN A 85 9.70 4.04 -13.26
N LEU A 86 8.83 3.04 -13.35
CA LEU A 86 7.48 3.22 -13.89
C LEU A 86 6.63 4.17 -13.04
N ILE A 87 6.69 4.07 -11.71
CA ILE A 87 5.99 4.98 -10.79
C ILE A 87 6.52 6.42 -10.96
N LEU A 88 7.83 6.61 -11.04
CA LEU A 88 8.46 7.93 -11.19
C LEU A 88 8.16 8.57 -12.55
N ALA A 89 8.02 7.77 -13.61
CA ALA A 89 7.64 8.23 -14.94
C ALA A 89 6.14 8.50 -15.09
N ALA A 90 5.30 8.00 -14.18
CA ALA A 90 3.85 8.12 -14.30
C ALA A 90 3.36 9.57 -14.09
N PRO A 91 2.33 10.02 -14.84
CA PRO A 91 1.72 11.35 -14.63
C PRO A 91 1.17 11.55 -13.22
N TRP A 92 0.78 10.46 -12.55
CA TRP A 92 0.24 10.46 -11.19
C TRP A 92 1.32 10.30 -10.12
N ARG A 93 2.62 10.32 -10.43
CA ARG A 93 3.73 10.07 -9.47
C ARG A 93 3.62 10.82 -8.12
N ILE A 94 3.05 12.02 -8.10
CA ILE A 94 2.84 12.82 -6.86
C ILE A 94 1.73 12.27 -5.95
N GLN A 95 1.02 11.24 -6.40
CA GLN A 95 -0.05 10.53 -5.68
C GLN A 95 0.49 9.25 -5.01
N ALA A 96 1.73 8.86 -5.32
CA ALA A 96 2.42 7.78 -4.65
C ALA A 96 2.92 8.27 -3.29
N ILE A 97 2.64 7.49 -2.26
CA ILE A 97 3.04 7.72 -0.88
C ILE A 97 3.84 6.49 -0.44
N SER A 98 5.11 6.70 -0.14
CA SER A 98 5.99 5.62 0.28
C SER A 98 7.05 6.15 1.25
N PRO A 99 7.52 5.32 2.18
CA PRO A 99 8.71 5.59 2.99
C PRO A 99 9.92 6.08 2.21
N PHE A 100 10.10 5.57 0.98
CA PHE A 100 11.17 5.98 0.06
C PHE A 100 11.04 7.43 -0.45
N MET A 101 9.85 8.02 -0.33
CA MET A 101 9.54 9.38 -0.74
C MET A 101 9.35 10.33 0.46
N GLY A 102 9.54 9.84 1.68
CA GLY A 102 9.48 10.59 2.95
C GLY A 102 8.85 9.78 4.08
N ASP A 103 9.57 9.63 5.19
CA ASP A 103 9.08 9.12 6.48
C ASP A 103 9.29 10.23 7.53
N ASN A 104 8.34 11.15 7.70
CA ASN A 104 8.36 12.08 8.83
C ASN A 104 7.02 12.03 9.58
N CYS A 105 7.00 11.39 10.74
CA CYS A 105 5.76 11.13 11.49
C CYS A 105 5.00 12.40 11.94
N GLU A 106 5.60 13.58 11.83
CA GLU A 106 4.97 14.87 12.14
C GLU A 106 4.31 15.54 10.92
N GLU A 107 4.77 15.29 9.68
CA GLU A 107 4.26 15.98 8.48
C GLU A 107 3.84 15.03 7.33
N ALA A 108 4.14 13.73 7.42
CA ALA A 108 3.74 12.73 6.42
C ALA A 108 2.34 12.17 6.70
N GLY A 109 1.56 11.99 5.63
CA GLY A 109 0.28 11.28 5.66
C GLY A 109 0.40 9.75 5.79
N PHE A 110 1.60 9.21 6.02
CA PHE A 110 1.86 7.77 6.09
C PHE A 110 3.00 7.47 7.06
N CYS A 111 2.69 6.78 8.16
CA CYS A 111 3.62 6.54 9.26
C CYS A 111 3.77 5.03 9.50
N ARG A 112 4.98 4.59 9.81
CA ARG A 112 5.24 3.23 10.29
C ARG A 112 5.05 3.17 11.81
N PHE A 113 4.30 2.18 12.28
CA PHE A 113 4.08 1.94 13.71
C PHE A 113 4.96 0.79 14.18
N PRO A 114 5.85 0.99 15.18
CA PRO A 114 6.65 -0.10 15.73
C PRO A 114 5.75 -1.13 16.42
N ARG A 115 6.00 -2.41 16.18
CA ARG A 115 5.43 -3.53 16.94
C ARG A 115 6.56 -4.36 17.52
N GLY A 116 6.57 -4.55 18.84
CA GLY A 116 7.56 -5.38 19.51
C GLY A 116 7.52 -6.84 19.02
N GLY A 117 8.69 -7.43 18.80
CA GLY A 117 8.83 -8.83 18.36
C GLY A 117 8.61 -9.09 16.87
N LEU A 118 8.37 -8.05 16.06
CA LEU A 118 8.32 -8.14 14.59
C LEU A 118 9.47 -7.32 14.01
N ALA A 119 10.12 -7.86 12.96
CA ALA A 119 11.16 -7.12 12.26
C ALA A 119 10.58 -5.79 11.75
N PHE A 120 11.28 -4.70 12.06
CA PHE A 120 10.94 -3.36 11.56
C PHE A 120 11.14 -3.25 10.03
N GLU A 121 11.92 -4.17 9.48
CA GLU A 121 12.21 -4.27 8.07
C GLU A 121 11.11 -5.05 7.36
N HIS A 122 10.13 -4.31 6.85
CA HIS A 122 9.58 -4.38 5.49
C HIS A 122 8.57 -3.25 5.25
#